data_AF-A0A7K0PG52-F1
#
_entry.id   AF-A0A7K0PG52-F1
#
_cell.length_a   1.000
_cell.length_b   1.000
_cell.length_c   1.000
_cell.angle_alpha   90.00
_cell.angle_beta   90.00
_cell.angle_gamma   90.00
#
_symmetry.space_group_name_H-M   'P 1'
#
loop_
_entity.id
_entity.type
_entity.pdbx_description
1 polymer ?
#
loop_
_entity_poly.entity_id
_entity_poly.type
_entity_poly.pdbx_seq_one_letter_code
_entity_poly.pdbx_strand_id
1 'polypeptide(L)'
;MQRRALTTLGALAAALVLASCGSESVQTNIDNGPLKGEKNPVVLKGANLFAERCSGCHTLAVAGTQGGAYAIKDRERSDGPNFDLRAETKGSVLYALHNGGYSGAIMPANIAVGDDAEAIAEFLCRYTGLKAKESSSPADRPTAAQRCADVGPPKAGNAEQTPAGSGVPETEGAGQESSNPQQGSEGDVRP
;
A
#
# COMPACT_ATOMS: atom_id res chain seq x y z
N MET A 1 63.83 -30.50 4.09
CA MET A 1 62.40 -30.58 4.47
C MET A 1 61.75 -29.22 4.20
N GLN A 2 61.18 -29.01 3.02
CA GLN A 2 60.62 -27.72 2.59
C GLN A 2 59.30 -27.95 1.84
N ARG A 3 58.26 -28.36 2.58
CA ARG A 3 56.92 -28.59 2.04
C ARG A 3 55.83 -28.21 3.04
N ARG A 4 55.89 -27.01 3.66
CA ARG A 4 54.85 -26.55 4.60
C ARG A 4 54.68 -25.02 4.63
N ALA A 5 54.73 -24.35 3.48
CA ALA A 5 54.64 -22.88 3.46
C ALA A 5 53.70 -22.31 2.39
N LEU A 6 52.74 -23.10 1.87
CA LEU A 6 51.88 -22.66 0.76
C LEU A 6 50.37 -22.95 0.96
N THR A 7 49.93 -23.31 2.15
CA THR A 7 48.52 -23.68 2.40
C THR A 7 47.83 -22.82 3.47
N THR A 8 48.22 -21.56 3.63
CA THR A 8 47.57 -20.61 4.56
C THR A 8 47.33 -19.25 3.93
N LEU A 9 47.09 -19.20 2.62
CA LEU A 9 46.79 -17.95 1.90
C LEU A 9 45.57 -18.06 0.97
N GLY A 10 44.68 -19.04 1.20
CA GLY A 10 43.50 -19.30 0.36
C GLY A 10 42.15 -19.19 1.07
N ALA A 11 42.12 -19.00 2.40
CA ALA A 11 40.88 -19.11 3.19
C ALA A 11 40.29 -17.76 3.67
N LEU A 12 40.79 -16.62 3.17
CA LEU A 12 40.35 -15.29 3.63
C LEU A 12 39.49 -14.50 2.61
N ALA A 13 39.09 -15.11 1.50
CA ALA A 13 38.39 -14.42 0.41
C ALA A 13 36.88 -14.75 0.29
N ALA A 14 36.32 -15.60 1.16
CA ALA A 14 34.97 -16.14 0.99
C ALA A 14 33.89 -15.55 1.94
N ALA A 15 34.10 -14.37 2.53
CA ALA A 15 33.22 -13.84 3.60
C ALA A 15 32.46 -12.53 3.28
N LEU A 16 32.32 -12.12 2.01
CA LEU A 16 31.79 -10.77 1.67
C LEU A 16 30.61 -10.71 0.70
N VAL A 17 29.91 -11.81 0.41
CA VAL A 17 28.68 -11.75 -0.42
C VAL A 17 27.46 -12.02 0.45
N LEU A 18 27.23 -11.15 1.43
CA LEU A 18 25.88 -10.89 1.94
C LEU A 18 25.27 -9.85 1.00
N ALA A 19 24.76 -10.31 -0.14
CA ALA A 19 23.81 -9.52 -0.93
C ALA A 19 22.56 -9.34 -0.05
N SER A 20 22.54 -8.24 0.69
CA SER A 20 21.40 -7.82 1.49
C SER A 20 20.17 -7.78 0.60
N CYS A 21 19.05 -8.34 1.08
CA CYS A 21 17.73 -8.07 0.53
C CYS A 21 17.58 -6.54 0.45
N GLY A 22 17.66 -5.97 -0.75
CA GLY A 22 17.87 -4.55 -1.01
C GLY A 22 16.60 -3.73 -0.85
N SER A 23 16.09 -3.63 0.36
CA SER A 23 15.08 -2.62 0.69
C SER A 23 15.74 -1.24 0.59
N GLU A 24 15.29 -0.40 -0.34
CA GLU A 24 15.69 1.02 -0.34
C GLU A 24 15.33 1.61 1.03
N SER A 25 16.31 2.11 1.77
CA SER A 25 16.03 2.74 3.05
C SER A 25 15.45 4.13 2.83
N VAL A 26 14.65 4.62 3.78
CA VAL A 26 14.21 6.02 3.80
C VAL A 26 15.39 6.99 3.72
N GLN A 27 16.54 6.65 4.33
CA GLN A 27 17.77 7.45 4.26
C GLN A 27 18.30 7.57 2.83
N THR A 28 18.29 6.48 2.06
CA THR A 28 18.67 6.50 0.64
C THR A 28 17.83 7.50 -0.15
N ASN A 29 16.52 7.56 0.13
CA ASN A 29 15.61 8.48 -0.52
C ASN A 29 15.81 9.94 -0.07
N ILE A 30 16.25 10.17 1.16
CA ILE A 30 16.62 11.49 1.68
C ILE A 30 17.90 11.99 1.00
N ASP A 31 18.92 11.14 0.85
CA ASP A 31 20.21 11.57 0.33
C ASP A 31 20.20 11.75 -1.20
N ASN A 32 19.58 10.80 -1.90
CA ASN A 32 19.73 10.65 -3.34
C ASN A 32 18.43 10.32 -4.11
N GLY A 33 17.29 10.26 -3.42
CA GLY A 33 16.01 9.86 -4.03
C GLY A 33 14.93 10.94 -3.97
N PRO A 34 13.64 10.55 -3.91
CA PRO A 34 12.52 11.49 -4.04
C PRO A 34 12.34 12.45 -2.86
N LEU A 35 13.04 12.23 -1.74
CA LEU A 35 13.08 13.15 -0.59
C LEU A 35 14.29 14.09 -0.61
N LYS A 36 15.17 13.97 -1.61
CA LYS A 36 16.34 14.83 -1.73
C LYS A 36 15.92 16.30 -1.82
N GLY A 37 16.41 17.08 -0.86
CA GLY A 37 16.14 18.51 -0.77
C GLY A 37 14.88 18.89 0.01
N GLU A 38 14.14 17.92 0.57
CA GLU A 38 13.16 18.22 1.63
C GLU A 38 13.90 18.75 2.86
N LYS A 39 13.47 19.91 3.35
CA LYS A 39 14.12 20.64 4.46
C LYS A 39 13.24 20.71 5.70
N ASN A 40 11.97 20.33 5.59
CA ASN A 40 11.06 20.35 6.71
C ASN A 40 11.39 19.18 7.67
N PRO A 41 11.89 19.46 8.89
CA PRO A 41 12.28 18.40 9.82
C PRO A 41 11.10 17.53 10.27
N VAL A 42 9.88 18.07 10.29
CA VAL A 42 8.66 17.31 10.63
C VAL A 42 8.36 16.28 9.56
N VAL A 43 8.51 16.64 8.29
CA VAL A 43 8.29 15.72 7.16
C VAL A 43 9.35 14.62 7.15
N LEU A 44 10.62 14.95 7.35
CA LEU A 44 11.70 13.97 7.42
C LEU A 44 11.54 13.01 8.61
N LYS A 45 11.15 13.55 9.78
CA LYS A 45 10.77 12.74 10.95
C LYS A 45 9.61 11.79 10.61
N GLY A 46 8.58 12.30 9.94
CA GLY A 46 7.42 11.52 9.52
C GLY A 46 7.78 10.37 8.58
N ALA A 47 8.67 10.61 7.62
CA ALA A 47 9.18 9.58 6.71
C ALA A 47 9.89 8.45 7.47
N ASN A 48 10.77 8.80 8.42
CA ASN A 48 11.48 7.82 9.25
C ASN A 48 10.51 7.01 10.12
N LEU A 49 9.61 7.69 10.83
CA LEU A 49 8.61 7.01 11.67
C LEU A 49 7.71 6.06 10.87
N PHE A 50 7.31 6.47 9.66
CA PHE A 50 6.53 5.62 8.78
C PHE A 50 7.32 4.36 8.35
N ALA A 51 8.58 4.53 7.96
CA ALA A 51 9.45 3.42 7.61
C ALA A 51 9.70 2.46 8.80
N GLU A 52 9.80 2.99 10.02
CA GLU A 52 10.02 2.19 11.23
C GLU A 52 8.77 1.44 11.68
N ARG A 53 7.58 2.06 11.61
CA ARG A 53 6.37 1.57 12.28
C ARG A 53 5.30 1.03 11.34
N CYS A 54 5.31 1.43 10.07
CA CYS A 54 4.23 1.13 9.12
C CYS A 54 4.70 0.27 7.94
N SER A 55 6.02 0.14 7.74
CA SER A 55 6.62 -0.49 6.57
C SER A 55 6.27 -1.96 6.39
N GLY A 56 5.93 -2.67 7.47
CA GLY A 56 5.60 -4.09 7.45
C GLY A 56 4.23 -4.42 6.84
N CYS A 57 3.34 -3.44 6.68
CA CYS A 57 2.02 -3.65 6.07
C CYS A 57 1.73 -2.67 4.92
N HIS A 58 2.45 -1.55 4.83
CA HIS A 58 2.17 -0.51 3.84
C HIS A 58 3.30 -0.35 2.84
N THR A 59 2.90 -0.11 1.60
CA THR A 59 3.80 0.18 0.48
C THR A 59 3.79 1.66 0.16
N LEU A 60 4.98 2.25 0.13
CA LEU A 60 5.22 3.65 -0.24
C LEU A 60 6.70 3.80 -0.63
N ALA A 61 6.95 3.89 -1.93
CA ALA A 61 8.30 3.89 -2.47
C ALA A 61 9.16 5.07 -1.98
N VAL A 62 8.55 6.25 -1.77
CA VAL A 62 9.29 7.42 -1.26
C VAL A 62 9.85 7.21 0.16
N ALA A 63 9.21 6.35 0.96
CA ALA A 63 9.69 5.97 2.29
C ALA A 63 10.49 4.67 2.27
N GLY A 64 10.68 4.06 1.09
CA GLY A 64 11.38 2.79 0.95
C GLY A 64 10.61 1.57 1.45
N THR A 65 9.28 1.67 1.63
CA THR A 65 8.48 0.59 2.23
C THR A 65 7.74 -0.23 1.18
N GLN A 66 7.66 -1.54 1.43
CA GLN A 66 7.13 -2.53 0.47
C GLN A 66 6.34 -3.66 1.18
N GLY A 67 5.76 -3.39 2.34
CA GLY A 67 5.17 -4.44 3.18
C GLY A 67 3.75 -4.86 2.83
N GLY A 68 3.11 -4.26 1.84
CA GLY A 68 1.81 -4.70 1.33
C GLY A 68 1.83 -4.89 -0.18
N ALA A 69 0.82 -5.56 -0.73
CA ALA A 69 0.82 -5.85 -2.16
C ALA A 69 0.76 -4.59 -3.04
N TYR A 70 1.49 -4.63 -4.15
CA TYR A 70 1.49 -3.57 -5.15
C TYR A 70 0.20 -3.55 -5.98
N ALA A 71 -0.41 -4.72 -6.22
CA ALA A 71 -1.62 -4.91 -6.97
C ALA A 71 -2.74 -5.50 -6.11
N ILE A 72 -3.98 -5.11 -6.36
CA ILE A 72 -5.14 -5.52 -5.57
C ILE A 72 -5.32 -7.04 -5.54
N LYS A 73 -5.04 -7.72 -6.67
CA LYS A 73 -5.19 -9.18 -6.80
C LYS A 73 -4.25 -9.98 -5.90
N ASP A 74 -3.16 -9.37 -5.46
CA ASP A 74 -2.12 -10.03 -4.67
C ASP A 74 -2.23 -9.64 -3.18
N ARG A 75 -3.26 -8.87 -2.77
CA ARG A 75 -3.37 -8.38 -1.40
C ARG A 75 -3.70 -9.49 -0.42
N GLU A 76 -2.91 -9.58 0.64
CA GLU A 76 -3.27 -10.34 1.81
C GLU A 76 -4.25 -9.57 2.70
N ARG A 77 -4.96 -10.29 3.57
CA ARG A 77 -5.89 -9.69 4.53
C ARG A 77 -5.20 -8.64 5.41
N SER A 78 -3.95 -8.90 5.80
CA SER A 78 -3.11 -8.06 6.65
C SER A 78 -2.55 -6.81 5.96
N ASP A 79 -2.66 -6.72 4.63
CA ASP A 79 -2.04 -5.63 3.88
C ASP A 79 -2.71 -4.29 4.13
N GLY A 80 -1.88 -3.34 4.52
CA GLY A 80 -2.20 -1.93 4.44
C GLY A 80 -2.35 -1.46 2.98
N PRO A 81 -3.02 -0.32 2.75
CA PRO A 81 -3.02 0.35 1.47
C PRO A 81 -1.62 0.58 0.87
N ASN A 82 -1.54 0.44 -0.45
CA ASN A 82 -0.42 0.97 -1.24
C ASN A 82 -0.61 2.48 -1.46
N PHE A 83 0.19 3.26 -0.75
CA PHE A 83 0.16 4.70 -0.76
C PHE A 83 0.91 5.34 -1.93
N ASP A 84 1.60 4.57 -2.78
CA ASP A 84 2.07 5.10 -4.07
C ASP A 84 0.88 5.49 -4.96
N LEU A 85 -0.22 4.75 -4.85
CA LEU A 85 -1.43 4.91 -5.66
C LEU A 85 -2.50 5.70 -4.91
N ARG A 86 -2.71 5.41 -3.63
CA ARG A 86 -3.73 6.08 -2.82
C ARG A 86 -3.19 7.37 -2.22
N ALA A 87 -3.91 8.46 -2.44
CA ALA A 87 -3.65 9.76 -1.83
C ALA A 87 -4.36 9.88 -0.48
N GLU A 88 -3.62 10.28 0.57
CA GLU A 88 -4.21 10.58 1.89
C GLU A 88 -4.32 12.07 2.17
N THR A 89 -5.23 12.42 3.10
CA THR A 89 -5.31 13.72 3.76
C THR A 89 -4.72 13.66 5.15
N LYS A 90 -4.37 14.80 5.74
CA LYS A 90 -3.80 14.83 7.08
C LYS A 90 -4.77 14.28 8.13
N GLY A 91 -6.01 14.72 8.11
CA GLY A 91 -7.04 14.28 9.06
C GLY A 91 -7.42 12.80 8.90
N SER A 92 -7.42 12.28 7.67
CA SER A 92 -7.68 10.85 7.44
C SER A 92 -6.57 9.94 8.00
N VAL A 93 -5.31 10.39 7.93
CA VAL A 93 -4.18 9.69 8.56
C VAL A 93 -4.27 9.74 10.07
N LEU A 94 -4.51 10.92 10.66
CA LEU A 94 -4.64 11.07 12.11
C LEU A 94 -5.77 10.19 12.66
N TYR A 95 -6.91 10.17 11.97
CA TYR A 95 -8.01 9.27 12.30
C TYR A 95 -7.58 7.80 12.27
N ALA A 96 -6.92 7.36 11.20
CA ALA A 96 -6.47 5.99 11.07
C ALA A 96 -5.48 5.61 12.18
N LEU A 97 -4.46 6.44 12.44
CA LEU A 97 -3.44 6.20 13.46
C LEU A 97 -4.07 6.05 14.86
N HIS A 98 -5.08 6.86 15.18
CA HIS A 98 -5.75 6.79 16.46
C HIS A 98 -6.64 5.53 16.60
N ASN A 99 -7.34 5.15 15.53
CA ASN A 99 -8.40 4.14 15.59
C ASN A 99 -8.00 2.74 15.09
N GLY A 100 -6.77 2.55 14.60
CA GLY A 100 -6.36 1.26 14.02
C GLY A 100 -6.83 1.07 12.58
N GLY A 101 -6.76 2.14 11.80
CA GLY A 101 -7.29 2.19 10.44
C GLY A 101 -8.78 2.49 10.44
N TYR A 102 -9.38 2.51 9.25
CA TYR A 102 -10.80 2.87 9.10
C TYR A 102 -11.76 1.83 9.69
N SER A 103 -11.32 0.58 9.84
CA SER A 103 -12.11 -0.52 10.42
C SER A 103 -11.67 -0.91 11.83
N GLY A 104 -10.51 -0.47 12.30
CA GLY A 104 -9.94 -0.89 13.60
C GLY A 104 -9.53 -2.37 13.68
N ALA A 105 -9.67 -3.15 12.60
CA ALA A 105 -9.62 -4.61 12.67
C ALA A 105 -8.23 -5.23 12.51
N ILE A 106 -7.27 -4.51 11.90
CA ILE A 106 -5.96 -5.06 11.52
C ILE A 106 -4.82 -4.15 11.94
N MET A 107 -4.91 -2.87 11.57
CA MET A 107 -3.90 -1.91 11.97
C MET A 107 -4.07 -1.63 13.47
N PRO A 108 -3.01 -1.70 14.29
CA PRO A 108 -3.13 -1.38 15.71
C PRO A 108 -3.52 0.08 15.93
N ALA A 109 -4.43 0.32 16.88
CA ALA A 109 -4.76 1.67 17.33
C ALA A 109 -3.58 2.29 18.10
N ASN A 110 -3.42 3.60 17.99
CA ASN A 110 -2.40 4.39 18.70
C ASN A 110 -0.95 3.94 18.42
N ILE A 111 -0.66 3.38 17.24
CA ILE A 111 0.70 3.01 16.81
C ILE A 111 1.66 4.23 16.76
N ALA A 112 1.10 5.43 16.61
CA ALA A 112 1.75 6.70 16.85
C ALA A 112 0.73 7.68 17.45
N VAL A 113 1.21 8.59 18.31
CA VAL A 113 0.39 9.59 19.01
C VAL A 113 1.13 10.93 19.09
N GLY A 114 0.39 12.01 19.36
CA GLY A 114 0.98 13.36 19.51
C GLY A 114 1.82 13.77 18.30
N ASP A 115 3.00 14.34 18.58
CA ASP A 115 3.90 14.87 17.55
C ASP A 115 4.40 13.82 16.55
N ASP A 116 4.44 12.53 16.93
CA ASP A 116 4.79 11.46 16.01
C ASP A 116 3.67 11.20 15.00
N ALA A 117 2.42 11.20 15.46
CA ALA A 117 1.26 11.04 14.58
C ALA A 117 1.14 12.22 13.60
N GLU A 118 1.35 13.44 14.10
CA GLU A 118 1.37 14.66 13.29
C GLU A 118 2.48 14.63 12.23
N ALA A 119 3.68 14.18 12.58
CA ALA A 119 4.79 14.05 11.64
C ALA A 119 4.48 13.03 10.53
N ILE A 120 3.94 11.86 10.88
CA ILE A 120 3.52 10.85 9.90
C ILE A 120 2.42 11.41 8.99
N ALA A 121 1.43 12.10 9.56
CA ALA A 121 0.33 12.67 8.80
C ALA A 121 0.80 13.77 7.83
N GLU A 122 1.71 14.62 8.27
CA GLU A 122 2.34 15.67 7.44
C GLU A 122 3.15 15.07 6.28
N PHE A 123 3.87 13.99 6.53
CA PHE A 123 4.60 13.27 5.49
C PHE A 123 3.63 12.64 4.47
N LEU A 124 2.62 11.90 4.94
CA LEU A 124 1.71 11.17 4.05
C LEU A 124 0.80 12.10 3.23
N CYS A 125 0.32 13.22 3.78
CA CYS A 125 -0.50 14.16 3.00
C CYS A 125 0.29 14.79 1.82
N ARG A 126 1.62 14.85 1.92
CA ARG A 126 2.51 15.38 0.87
C ARG A 126 2.86 14.34 -0.18
N TYR A 127 3.29 13.15 0.24
CA TYR A 127 4.01 12.22 -0.63
C TYR A 127 3.24 10.96 -1.05
N THR A 128 1.97 10.83 -0.67
CA THR A 128 1.13 9.71 -1.14
C THR A 128 0.41 10.02 -2.45
N GLY A 129 0.08 8.99 -3.22
CA GLY A 129 -0.66 9.05 -4.48
C GLY A 129 0.14 9.54 -5.69
N LEU A 130 1.47 9.57 -5.59
CA LEU A 130 2.35 10.12 -6.64
C LEU A 130 2.33 9.32 -7.94
N LYS A 131 2.18 7.98 -7.88
CA LYS A 131 2.10 7.13 -9.08
C LYS A 131 0.71 7.12 -9.73
N ALA A 132 -0.33 7.50 -9.00
CA ALA A 132 -1.68 7.64 -9.55
C ALA A 132 -1.86 8.92 -10.40
N LYS A 133 -0.89 9.86 -10.39
CA LYS A 133 -0.87 11.02 -11.31
C LYS A 133 -0.55 10.62 -12.75
N GLU A 134 0.12 9.49 -12.97
CA GLU A 134 0.56 9.08 -14.31
C GLU A 134 -0.53 8.33 -15.10
N SER A 135 -1.65 7.99 -14.45
CA SER A 135 -2.66 7.04 -14.97
C SER A 135 -4.09 7.59 -15.04
N SER A 136 -4.35 8.87 -14.69
CA SER A 136 -5.70 9.47 -14.75
C SER A 136 -5.66 10.99 -15.04
N SER A 137 -6.71 11.52 -15.68
CA SER A 137 -6.81 12.93 -16.07
C SER A 137 -6.64 13.87 -14.85
N PRO A 138 -5.64 14.78 -14.82
CA PRO A 138 -5.24 15.50 -13.60
C PRO A 138 -6.21 16.55 -13.04
N ALA A 139 -7.33 16.84 -13.70
CA ALA A 139 -8.04 18.11 -13.55
C ALA A 139 -8.71 18.34 -12.17
N ASP A 140 -9.08 17.29 -11.43
CA ASP A 140 -9.91 17.42 -10.21
C ASP A 140 -9.26 16.90 -8.92
N ARG A 141 -7.96 16.54 -8.91
CA ARG A 141 -7.33 15.97 -7.71
C ARG A 141 -6.81 17.08 -6.75
N PRO A 142 -7.11 17.00 -5.43
CA PRO A 142 -6.56 17.93 -4.46
C PRO A 142 -5.03 17.96 -4.47
N THR A 143 -4.46 19.16 -4.41
CA THR A 143 -3.01 19.38 -4.25
C THR A 143 -2.53 18.88 -2.88
N ALA A 144 -1.22 18.62 -2.75
CA ALA A 144 -0.63 18.30 -1.45
C ALA A 144 -0.97 19.34 -0.38
N ALA A 145 -0.93 20.63 -0.72
CA ALA A 145 -1.31 21.71 0.20
C ALA A 145 -2.76 21.58 0.68
N GLN A 146 -3.71 21.32 -0.22
CA GLN A 146 -5.11 21.11 0.13
C GLN A 146 -5.30 19.86 1.01
N ARG A 147 -4.61 18.75 0.69
CA ARG A 147 -4.66 17.52 1.48
C ARG A 147 -4.08 17.69 2.89
N CYS A 148 -3.03 18.48 3.03
CA CYS A 148 -2.41 18.77 4.32
C CYS A 148 -3.21 19.79 5.15
N ALA A 149 -4.01 20.64 4.49
CA ALA A 149 -4.93 21.55 5.16
C ALA A 149 -6.20 20.85 5.67
N ASP A 150 -6.60 19.73 5.07
CA ASP A 150 -7.73 18.93 5.55
C ASP A 150 -7.34 18.12 6.79
N VAL A 151 -7.68 18.66 7.97
CA VAL A 151 -7.47 18.05 9.28
C VAL A 151 -8.73 17.37 9.83
N GLY A 152 -9.82 17.36 9.07
CA GLY A 152 -11.07 16.75 9.49
C GLY A 152 -11.02 15.22 9.45
N PRO A 153 -11.88 14.51 10.21
CA PRO A 153 -12.03 13.09 10.03
C PRO A 153 -12.49 12.79 8.59
N PRO A 154 -12.22 11.57 8.08
CA PRO A 154 -12.65 11.18 6.74
C PRO A 154 -14.16 11.39 6.59
N LYS A 155 -14.56 12.20 5.60
CA LYS A 155 -15.99 12.41 5.30
C LYS A 155 -16.60 11.08 4.86
N ALA A 156 -17.74 10.72 5.45
CA ALA A 156 -18.54 9.58 5.01
C ALA A 156 -18.88 9.79 3.52
N GLY A 157 -18.27 8.98 2.65
CA GLY A 157 -18.31 9.13 1.20
C GLY A 157 -16.98 8.89 0.50
N ASN A 158 -15.84 9.03 1.20
CA ASN A 158 -14.50 8.82 0.61
C ASN A 158 -13.85 7.48 1.00
N ALA A 159 -14.54 6.64 1.78
CA ALA A 159 -14.12 5.27 2.07
C ALA A 159 -14.25 4.35 0.83
N GLU A 160 -14.99 4.80 -0.19
CA GLU A 160 -15.26 4.09 -1.44
C GLU A 160 -14.58 4.80 -2.63
N GLN A 161 -13.24 4.91 -2.60
CA GLN A 161 -12.47 4.96 -3.85
C GLN A 161 -11.64 3.69 -3.95
N THR A 162 -12.32 2.57 -3.74
CA THR A 162 -12.05 1.35 -4.49
C THR A 162 -12.72 1.56 -5.84
N PRO A 163 -12.07 1.35 -7.00
CA PRO A 163 -12.85 1.20 -8.22
C PRO A 163 -13.73 -0.04 -8.03
N ALA A 164 -15.00 0.19 -7.70
CA ALA A 164 -16.06 -0.77 -7.91
C ALA A 164 -15.90 -1.28 -9.35
N GLY A 165 -15.91 -2.60 -9.49
CA GLY A 165 -15.70 -3.26 -10.77
C GLY A 165 -16.56 -2.65 -11.86
N SER A 166 -16.02 -2.62 -13.07
CA SER A 166 -16.77 -2.37 -14.28
C SER A 166 -18.05 -3.21 -14.25
N GLY A 167 -19.17 -2.56 -13.93
CA GLY A 167 -20.49 -3.13 -14.11
C GLY A 167 -20.64 -3.42 -15.59
N VAL A 168 -20.74 -4.70 -15.93
CA VAL A 168 -21.28 -5.12 -17.22
C VAL A 168 -22.79 -4.84 -17.12
N PRO A 169 -23.40 -4.12 -18.07
CA PRO A 169 -24.84 -3.94 -18.06
C PRO A 169 -25.50 -5.28 -18.41
N GLU A 170 -26.34 -5.80 -17.52
CA GLU A 170 -27.36 -6.79 -17.88
C GLU A 170 -28.33 -6.12 -18.85
N THR A 171 -28.27 -6.51 -20.12
CA THR A 171 -29.32 -6.24 -21.10
C THR A 171 -30.25 -7.45 -21.18
N GLU A 172 -31.52 -7.21 -20.89
CA GLU A 172 -32.64 -8.13 -21.07
C GLU A 172 -32.85 -8.54 -22.55
N GLY A 173 -33.16 -9.82 -22.76
CA GLY A 173 -34.29 -10.27 -23.59
C GLY A 173 -34.20 -10.30 -25.12
N ALA A 174 -33.94 -11.50 -25.68
CA ALA A 174 -34.60 -12.10 -26.86
C ALA A 174 -34.08 -13.56 -26.97
N GLY A 175 -34.85 -14.63 -26.85
CA GLY A 175 -36.08 -14.92 -27.57
C GLY A 175 -35.75 -15.66 -28.87
N GLN A 176 -35.48 -16.99 -28.79
CA GLN A 176 -35.65 -17.89 -29.95
C GLN A 176 -35.77 -19.37 -29.52
N GLU A 177 -37.02 -19.78 -29.56
CA GLU A 177 -37.63 -21.11 -29.75
C GLU A 177 -36.86 -22.06 -30.68
N SER A 178 -36.72 -23.35 -30.31
CA SER A 178 -37.09 -24.49 -31.18
C SER A 178 -36.86 -25.87 -30.53
N SER A 179 -37.96 -26.65 -30.55
CA SER A 179 -38.09 -28.11 -30.62
C SER A 179 -37.67 -29.03 -29.46
N ASN A 180 -38.68 -29.44 -28.69
CA ASN A 180 -38.88 -30.79 -28.10
C ASN A 180 -39.15 -31.82 -29.24
N PRO A 181 -38.87 -33.15 -29.11
CA PRO A 181 -39.84 -34.07 -28.47
C PRO A 181 -39.23 -35.25 -27.67
N GLN A 182 -39.71 -35.41 -26.44
CA GLN A 182 -40.53 -36.55 -25.95
C GLN A 182 -39.93 -37.97 -25.83
N GLN A 183 -39.88 -38.46 -24.58
CA GLN A 183 -40.21 -39.83 -24.09
C GLN A 183 -39.80 -39.87 -22.60
N GLY A 184 -40.55 -40.35 -21.59
CA GLY A 184 -41.72 -41.23 -21.50
C GLY A 184 -41.49 -42.20 -20.31
N SER A 185 -42.55 -42.52 -19.56
CA SER A 185 -42.69 -43.43 -18.38
C SER A 185 -42.32 -42.83 -17.01
N GLU A 186 -43.25 -42.52 -16.09
CA GLU A 186 -44.25 -43.33 -15.34
C GLU A 186 -43.67 -44.32 -14.33
N GLY A 187 -44.04 -44.13 -13.06
CA GLY A 187 -43.89 -45.09 -11.94
C GLY A 187 -43.66 -44.37 -10.58
N ASP A 188 -44.72 -44.03 -9.83
CA ASP A 188 -45.32 -44.81 -8.72
C ASP A 188 -44.72 -44.41 -7.34
N VAL A 189 -45.35 -43.49 -6.59
CA VAL A 189 -46.28 -43.72 -5.46
C VAL A 189 -45.70 -44.51 -4.26
N ARG A 190 -45.19 -43.74 -3.26
CA ARG A 190 -45.36 -43.82 -1.76
C ARG A 190 -45.12 -45.15 -1.00
N PRO A 191 -45.00 -45.14 0.35
CA PRO A 191 -44.74 -44.04 1.30
C PRO A 191 -43.34 -44.08 1.95
#